data_AF-A0A969RYM0-F1
#
_entry.id   AF-A0A969RYM0-F1
#
_cell.length_a   1.000
_cell.length_b   1.000
_cell.length_c   1.000
_cell.angle_alpha   90.00
_cell.angle_beta   90.00
_cell.angle_gamma   90.00
#
_symmetry.space_group_name_H-M   'P 1'
#
loop_
_entity.id
_entity.type
_entity.pdbx_description
1 polymer ?
#
loop_
_entity_poly.entity_id
_entity_poly.type
_entity_poly.pdbx_seq_one_letter_code
_entity_poly.pdbx_strand_id
1 'polypeptide(L)'
;MRSPASELPLTPTTAALLICEQVAQKLAAESIALRWHLVRMPLVKISSSVIRQFCRDRRSIRDLVPESVQDYILEQNLYLTE
;
A
#
# COMPACT_ATOMS: atom_id res chain seq x y z
N MET A 1 -28.77 3.94 -17.27
CA MET A 1 -28.65 3.21 -15.99
C MET A 1 -27.18 2.90 -15.76
N ARG A 2 -26.52 3.57 -14.82
CA ARG A 2 -25.11 3.32 -14.48
C ARG A 2 -25.12 2.45 -13.22
N SER A 3 -24.74 1.17 -13.33
CA SER A 3 -24.60 0.29 -12.16
C SER A 3 -23.56 0.89 -11.20
N PRO A 4 -23.84 0.97 -9.89
CA PRO A 4 -22.79 1.26 -8.92
C PRO A 4 -21.96 -0.03 -8.82
N ALA A 5 -20.78 -0.02 -9.43
CA ALA A 5 -19.79 -1.06 -9.15
C ALA A 5 -19.41 -0.92 -7.68
N SER A 6 -20.11 -1.71 -6.85
CA SER A 6 -19.78 -2.16 -5.51
C SER A 6 -18.37 -1.77 -5.04
N GLU A 7 -18.24 -0.58 -4.46
CA GLU A 7 -17.13 -0.24 -3.57
C GLU A 7 -17.42 -0.87 -2.21
N LEU A 8 -17.41 -2.21 -2.15
CA LEU A 8 -17.35 -2.87 -0.85
C LEU A 8 -16.04 -2.45 -0.17
N PRO A 9 -16.08 -1.98 1.08
CA PRO A 9 -14.87 -1.69 1.82
C PRO A 9 -14.01 -2.96 1.88
N LEU A 10 -12.85 -2.96 1.22
CA LEU A 10 -11.83 -3.98 1.45
C LEU A 10 -11.32 -3.78 2.88
N THR A 11 -11.99 -4.38 3.85
CA THR A 11 -11.55 -4.41 5.24
C THR A 11 -10.42 -5.43 5.36
N PRO A 12 -9.31 -5.10 6.03
CA PRO A 12 -8.32 -6.10 6.36
C PRO A 12 -8.99 -7.22 7.16
N THR A 13 -8.86 -8.46 6.69
CA THR A 13 -9.44 -9.61 7.39
C THR A 13 -8.73 -9.80 8.72
N THR A 14 -9.48 -10.15 9.76
CA THR A 14 -8.93 -10.55 11.08
C THR A 14 -7.79 -11.56 10.96
N ALA A 15 -7.89 -12.49 9.99
CA ALA A 15 -6.84 -13.46 9.70
C ALA A 15 -5.51 -12.81 9.27
N ALA A 16 -5.53 -11.76 8.44
CA ALA A 16 -4.33 -11.09 7.98
C ALA A 16 -3.61 -10.38 9.16
N LEU A 17 -4.37 -9.74 10.05
CA LEU A 17 -3.82 -9.13 11.26
C LEU A 17 -3.15 -10.16 12.17
N LEU A 18 -3.80 -11.31 12.40
CA LEU A 18 -3.23 -12.39 13.20
C LEU A 18 -1.92 -12.92 12.60
N ILE A 19 -1.85 -13.07 11.28
CA ILE A 19 -0.63 -13.52 10.60
C ILE A 19 0.49 -12.48 10.74
N CYS A 20 0.19 -11.19 10.50
CA CYS A 20 1.18 -10.12 10.65
C CYS A 20 1.75 -10.08 12.08
N GLU A 21 0.88 -10.19 13.09
CA GLU A 21 1.28 -10.22 14.49
C GLU A 21 2.16 -11.44 14.81
N GLN A 22 1.78 -12.64 14.34
CA GLN A 22 2.58 -13.85 14.52
C GLN A 22 3.97 -13.73 13.88
N VAL A 23 4.08 -13.13 12.69
CA VAL A 23 5.37 -12.90 12.04
C VAL A 23 6.20 -11.91 12.84
N ALA A 24 5.60 -10.81 13.31
CA ALA A 24 6.30 -9.82 14.12
C ALA A 24 6.84 -10.42 15.43
N GLN A 25 6.06 -11.27 16.10
CA GLN A 25 6.47 -11.96 17.32
C GLN A 25 7.62 -12.93 17.09
N LYS A 26 7.59 -13.69 15.99
CA LYS A 26 8.69 -14.61 15.62
C LYS A 26 9.98 -13.86 15.38
N LEU A 27 9.93 -12.75 14.63
CA LEU A 27 11.11 -11.92 14.37
C LEU A 27 11.64 -11.26 15.65
N ALA A 28 10.74 -10.80 16.53
CA ALA A 28 11.13 -10.24 17.83
C ALA A 28 11.84 -11.28 18.70
N ALA A 29 11.43 -12.56 18.68
CA ALA A 29 12.10 -13.64 19.39
C ALA A 29 13.54 -13.89 18.88
N GLU A 30 13.79 -13.59 17.61
CA GLU A 30 15.13 -13.63 16.99
C GLU A 30 15.89 -12.30 17.14
N SER A 31 15.40 -11.38 17.97
CA SER A 31 15.95 -10.02 18.15
C SER A 31 15.99 -9.17 16.86
N ILE A 32 15.11 -9.48 15.91
CA ILE A 32 14.93 -8.72 14.66
C ILE A 32 13.78 -7.74 14.85
N ALA A 33 14.11 -6.44 14.92
CA ALA A 33 13.10 -5.39 15.02
C ALA A 33 12.36 -5.19 13.68
N LEU A 34 11.06 -5.47 13.65
CA LEU A 34 10.19 -5.22 12.50
C LEU A 34 9.27 -4.04 12.77
N ARG A 35 9.37 -2.99 11.94
CA ARG A 35 8.35 -1.94 11.85
C ARG A 35 7.37 -2.31 10.75
N TRP A 36 6.10 -2.46 11.12
CA TRP A 36 5.05 -2.84 10.17
C TRP A 36 3.76 -2.08 10.46
N HIS A 37 2.95 -1.93 9.42
CA HIS A 37 1.59 -1.41 9.50
C HIS A 37 0.75 -2.09 8.42
N LEU A 38 -0.55 -2.25 8.65
CA LEU A 38 -1.47 -2.75 7.65
C LEU A 38 -2.21 -1.57 7.00
N VAL A 39 -2.11 -1.46 5.69
CA VAL A 39 -2.67 -0.34 4.93
C VAL A 39 -3.85 -0.83 4.11
N ARG A 40 -4.97 -0.12 4.18
CA ARG A 40 -6.12 -0.36 3.31
C ARG A 40 -5.81 0.19 1.93
N MET A 41 -5.61 -0.71 0.97
CA MET A 41 -5.28 -0.34 -0.40
C MET A 41 -6.48 -0.52 -1.33
N PRO A 42 -6.85 0.51 -2.12
CA PRO A 42 -7.79 0.33 -3.22
C PRO A 42 -7.15 -0.53 -4.32
N LEU A 43 -7.97 -1.04 -5.24
CA LEU A 43 -7.46 -1.75 -6.40
C LEU A 43 -6.70 -0.79 -7.32
N VAL A 44 -5.41 -1.07 -7.53
CA VAL A 44 -4.55 -0.31 -8.44
C VAL A 44 -4.36 -1.11 -9.72
N LYS A 45 -4.67 -0.50 -10.87
CA LYS A 45 -4.64 -1.17 -12.18
C LYS A 45 -3.25 -1.27 -12.80
N ILE A 46 -2.30 -0.50 -12.29
CA ILE A 46 -0.92 -0.46 -12.78
C ILE A 46 0.02 -1.16 -11.81
N SER A 47 1.13 -1.69 -12.34
CA SER A 47 2.11 -2.37 -11.50
C SER A 47 2.91 -1.38 -10.65
N SER A 48 3.38 -1.85 -9.50
CA SER A 48 4.25 -1.04 -8.62
C SER A 48 5.57 -0.66 -9.30
N SER A 49 6.07 -1.47 -10.23
CA SER A 49 7.27 -1.13 -11.02
C SER A 49 7.04 0.09 -11.92
N VAL A 50 5.87 0.20 -12.54
CA VAL A 50 5.52 1.37 -13.36
C VAL A 50 5.39 2.61 -12.47
N ILE A 51 4.72 2.50 -11.31
CA ILE A 51 4.60 3.62 -10.35
C ILE A 51 6.00 4.11 -9.94
N ARG A 52 6.89 3.20 -9.53
CA ARG A 52 8.26 3.54 -9.13
C ARG A 52 9.04 4.23 -10.24
N GLN A 53 8.91 3.76 -11.47
CA GLN A 53 9.59 4.38 -12.62
C GLN A 53 9.12 5.82 -12.83
N PHE A 54 7.80 6.06 -12.80
CA PHE A 54 7.24 7.41 -12.95
C PHE A 54 7.72 8.35 -11.83
N CYS A 55 7.70 7.90 -10.57
CA CYS A 55 8.19 8.71 -9.45
C CYS A 55 9.67 9.09 -9.62
N ARG A 56 10.53 8.12 -9.98
CA ARG A 56 11.97 8.36 -10.23
C ARG A 56 12.21 9.32 -11.40
N ASP A 57 11.43 9.20 -12.46
CA ASP A 57 11.48 10.10 -13.62
C ASP A 57 10.83 11.47 -13.33
N ARG A 58 10.43 11.74 -12.07
CA ARG A 58 9.74 12.95 -11.63
C ARG A 58 8.46 13.23 -12.43
N ARG A 59 7.80 12.17 -12.90
CA ARG A 59 6.54 12.23 -13.63
C ARG A 59 5.37 12.06 -12.67
N SER A 60 4.30 12.82 -12.90
CA SER A 60 3.08 12.72 -12.12
C SER A 60 2.43 11.34 -12.26
N ILE A 61 1.94 10.81 -11.13
CA ILE A 61 1.13 9.59 -11.05
C ILE A 61 -0.35 9.88 -10.75
N ARG A 62 -0.77 11.15 -10.70
CA ARG A 62 -2.11 11.58 -10.26
C ARG A 62 -3.27 10.85 -10.94
N ASP A 63 -3.17 10.64 -12.25
CA ASP A 63 -4.24 10.00 -13.04
C ASP A 63 -4.01 8.49 -13.24
N LEU A 64 -2.93 7.96 -12.65
CA LEU A 64 -2.48 6.58 -12.81
C LEU A 64 -2.83 5.71 -11.59
N VAL A 65 -2.99 6.35 -10.43
CA VAL A 65 -3.38 5.70 -9.18
C VAL A 65 -4.56 6.44 -8.55
N PRO A 66 -5.38 5.79 -7.72
CA PRO A 66 -6.37 6.49 -6.89
C PRO A 66 -5.69 7.56 -6.01
N GLU A 67 -6.38 8.66 -5.74
CA GLU A 67 -5.88 9.79 -4.94
C GLU A 67 -5.31 9.33 -3.58
N SER A 68 -6.04 8.46 -2.87
CA SER A 68 -5.59 7.92 -1.58
C SER A 68 -4.25 7.15 -1.64
N VAL A 69 -3.93 6.56 -2.79
CA VAL A 69 -2.63 5.90 -3.02
C VAL A 69 -1.54 6.93 -3.28
N GLN A 70 -1.86 7.99 -4.03
CA GLN A 70 -0.93 9.09 -4.26
C GLN A 70 -0.58 9.78 -2.94
N ASP A 71 -1.58 10.14 -2.13
CA ASP A 71 -1.40 10.78 -0.83
C ASP A 71 -0.54 9.91 0.07
N TYR A 72 -0.85 8.62 0.17
CA TYR A 72 -0.07 7.67 0.96
C TYR A 72 1.40 7.59 0.51
N ILE A 73 1.67 7.57 -0.81
CA ILE A 73 3.03 7.58 -1.35
C ILE A 73 3.78 8.86 -0.93
N LEU A 74 3.12 10.02 -0.99
CA LEU A 74 3.74 11.30 -0.64
C LEU A 74 3.97 11.43 0.87
N GLU A 75 2.96 11.13 1.70
CA GLU A 75 3.04 11.19 3.15
C GLU A 75 4.13 10.28 3.73
N GLN A 76 4.25 9.07 3.18
CA GLN A 76 5.26 8.09 3.60
C GLN A 76 6.60 8.25 2.86
N ASN A 77 6.74 9.27 2.00
CA ASN A 77 7.90 9.54 1.16
C ASN A 77 8.37 8.31 0.35
N LEU A 78 7.42 7.49 -0.12
CA LEU A 78 7.72 6.28 -0.87
C LEU A 78 8.23 6.65 -2.26
N TYR A 79 9.37 6.08 -2.64
CA TYR A 79 9.96 6.26 -3.97
C TYR A 79 10.41 7.69 -4.30
N LEU A 80 10.44 8.59 -3.29
CA LEU A 80 10.91 9.97 -3.44
C LEU A 80 12.42 10.13 -3.22
N THR A 81 13.10 9.07 -2.79
CA THR A 81 14.55 9.05 -2.55
C THR A 81 15.31 8.44 -3.73
N GLU A 82 16.45 9.05 -4.08
CA GLU A 82 17.38 8.61 -5.13
C GLU A 82 17.99 7.22 -4.86
#